data_AF-A0A3R6AF30-F1
#
_entry.id   AF-A0A3R6AF30-F1
#
_cell.length_a   1.000
_cell.length_b   1.000
_cell.length_c   1.000
_cell.angle_alpha   90.00
_cell.angle_beta   90.00
_cell.angle_gamma   90.00
#
_symmetry.space_group_name_H-M   'P 1'
#
loop_
_entity.id
_entity.type
_entity.pdbx_description
1 polymer ?
#
loop_
_entity_poly.entity_id
_entity_poly.type
_entity_poly.pdbx_seq_one_letter_code
_entity_poly.pdbx_strand_id
1 'polypeptide(L)'
;MKSRILIVLLFALSSCGSPEYEKAIADWLQTDENGTWTDLKFELIELLDEKDVTVSDSLLYLDSKAAQQVQMIERAENPRALVKPLFSDYAKAKDNLKWIEKKKMEYKDRDSTEVLAKLLKCKYAIVPPSLKARQERVGEFLLAPDMKTCWGRMKATTK
;
A
#
# COMPACT_ATOMS: atom_id res chain seq x y z
N MET A 1 15.84 -1.43 59.84
CA MET A 1 16.82 -0.88 58.86
C MET A 1 17.76 -2.02 58.47
N LYS A 2 17.90 -2.51 57.25
CA LYS A 2 17.49 -2.11 55.89
C LYS A 2 17.39 -3.43 55.09
N SER A 3 16.26 -3.67 54.44
CA SER A 3 16.06 -4.78 53.52
C SER A 3 17.02 -4.62 52.34
N ARG A 4 17.87 -5.62 52.06
CA ARG A 4 18.69 -5.66 50.85
C ARG A 4 17.93 -6.46 49.80
N ILE A 5 16.98 -5.79 49.13
CA ILE A 5 16.38 -6.31 47.90
C ILE A 5 17.43 -6.15 46.81
N LEU A 6 18.06 -7.26 46.44
CA LEU A 6 18.93 -7.37 45.29
C LEU A 6 18.03 -7.37 44.06
N ILE A 7 17.72 -6.18 43.54
CA ILE A 7 17.02 -6.02 42.26
C ILE A 7 18.03 -6.44 41.19
N VAL A 8 17.98 -7.72 40.82
CA VAL A 8 18.54 -8.22 39.57
C VAL A 8 17.69 -7.59 38.48
N LEU A 9 18.11 -6.42 38.01
CA LEU A 9 17.56 -5.80 36.82
C LEU A 9 18.08 -6.64 35.64
N LEU A 10 17.34 -7.69 35.32
CA LEU A 10 17.40 -8.38 34.03
C LEU A 10 16.99 -7.35 32.97
N PHE A 11 17.96 -6.53 32.54
CA PHE A 11 17.94 -6.00 31.18
C PHE A 11 18.13 -7.19 30.26
N ALA A 12 17.03 -7.92 30.01
CA ALA A 12 16.89 -8.66 28.77
C ALA A 12 16.97 -7.60 27.66
N LEU A 13 18.17 -7.38 27.14
CA LEU A 13 18.36 -6.85 25.80
C LEU A 13 17.73 -7.89 24.87
N SER A 14 16.41 -7.86 24.75
CA SER A 14 15.76 -8.31 23.54
C SER A 14 16.33 -7.42 22.45
N SER A 15 17.39 -7.90 21.80
CA SER A 15 17.69 -7.55 20.42
C SER A 15 16.53 -8.06 19.56
N CYS A 16 15.34 -7.50 19.79
CA CYS A 16 14.21 -7.62 18.91
C CYS A 16 14.58 -6.68 17.78
N GLY A 17 15.17 -7.23 16.70
CA GLY A 17 15.26 -6.48 15.47
C GLY A 17 13.88 -5.87 15.21
N SER A 18 13.85 -4.60 14.82
CA SER A 18 12.60 -3.99 14.40
C SER A 18 11.94 -4.93 13.37
N PRO A 19 10.62 -5.13 13.43
CA PRO A 19 9.93 -5.96 12.47
C PRO A 19 10.33 -5.58 11.04
N GLU A 20 10.50 -6.54 10.13
CA GLU A 20 11.06 -6.29 8.80
C GLU A 20 10.30 -5.15 8.04
N TYR A 21 8.99 -5.03 8.28
CA TYR A 21 8.15 -3.95 7.74
C TYR A 21 8.51 -2.55 8.24
N GLU A 22 9.03 -2.42 9.47
CA GLU A 22 9.39 -1.12 10.05
C GLU A 22 10.55 -0.49 9.27
N LYS A 23 11.58 -1.31 9.01
CA LYS A 23 12.71 -0.92 8.16
C LYS A 23 12.23 -0.62 6.74
N ALA A 24 11.39 -1.48 6.17
CA ALA A 24 10.88 -1.30 4.81
C ALA A 24 10.13 0.04 4.64
N ILE A 25 9.30 0.41 5.61
CA ILE A 25 8.56 1.68 5.62
C ILE A 25 9.51 2.86 5.83
N ALA A 26 10.46 2.75 6.77
CA ALA A 26 11.45 3.79 7.03
C ALA A 26 12.32 4.07 5.80
N ASP A 27 12.83 3.03 5.13
CA ASP A 27 13.65 3.14 3.93
C ASP A 27 12.88 3.84 2.81
N TRP A 28 11.61 3.46 2.60
CA TRP A 28 10.76 4.08 1.58
C TRP A 28 10.41 5.54 1.90
N LEU A 29 10.06 5.86 3.15
CA LEU A 29 9.71 7.25 3.54
C LEU A 29 10.91 8.20 3.51
N GLN A 30 12.10 7.69 3.76
CA GLN A 30 13.33 8.47 3.85
C GLN A 30 14.03 8.62 2.49
N THR A 31 13.57 7.91 1.46
CA THR A 31 14.13 7.98 0.11
C THR A 31 13.16 8.74 -0.80
N ASP A 32 13.63 9.84 -1.39
CA ASP A 32 12.82 10.60 -2.35
C ASP A 32 12.74 9.90 -3.73
N GLU A 33 11.96 10.47 -4.65
CA GLU A 33 11.78 9.93 -6.01
C GLU A 33 13.08 9.85 -6.82
N ASN A 34 14.12 10.60 -6.45
CA ASN A 34 15.44 10.60 -7.08
C ASN A 34 16.41 9.62 -6.41
N GLY A 35 15.99 8.93 -5.34
CA GLY A 35 16.84 8.04 -4.56
C GLY A 35 17.66 8.74 -3.48
N THR A 36 17.39 10.01 -3.19
CA THR A 36 18.10 10.75 -2.14
C THR A 36 17.57 10.36 -0.77
N TRP A 37 18.45 9.84 0.07
CA TRP A 37 18.11 9.47 1.44
C TRP A 37 18.20 10.66 2.40
N THR A 38 17.19 10.85 3.23
CA THR A 38 17.12 11.85 4.29
C THR A 38 16.75 11.19 5.61
N ASP A 39 17.58 11.38 6.64
CA ASP A 39 17.25 10.93 8.00
C ASP A 39 16.06 11.71 8.54
N LEU A 40 14.89 11.07 8.56
CA LEU A 40 13.67 11.61 9.12
C LEU A 40 13.46 11.19 10.57
N LYS A 41 14.42 10.49 11.20
CA LYS A 41 14.27 9.90 12.54
C LYS A 41 12.95 9.17 12.69
N PHE A 42 12.66 8.30 11.72
CA PHE A 42 11.42 7.55 11.68
C PHE A 42 11.26 6.71 12.96
N GLU A 43 10.05 6.73 13.51
CA GLU A 43 9.65 5.93 14.66
C GLU A 43 8.26 5.35 14.39
N LEU A 44 8.15 4.01 14.41
CA LEU A 44 6.85 3.36 14.40
C LEU A 44 6.22 3.47 15.80
N ILE A 45 5.01 4.03 15.88
CA ILE A 45 4.30 4.22 17.15
C ILE A 45 3.37 3.04 17.42
N GLU A 46 2.55 2.69 16.44
CA GLU A 46 1.48 1.70 16.61
C GLU A 46 1.13 1.04 15.28
N LEU A 47 1.01 -0.28 15.28
CA LEU A 47 0.40 -1.04 14.19
C LEU A 47 -1.12 -1.03 14.37
N LEU A 48 -1.85 -0.51 13.39
CA LEU A 48 -3.31 -0.35 13.46
C LEU A 48 -4.05 -1.47 12.73
N ASP A 49 -3.52 -1.93 11.60
CA ASP A 49 -4.15 -2.94 10.76
C ASP A 49 -3.11 -3.61 9.85
N GLU A 50 -3.32 -4.88 9.53
CA GLU A 50 -2.56 -5.64 8.54
C GLU A 50 -3.53 -6.49 7.73
N LYS A 51 -3.47 -6.36 6.40
CA LYS A 51 -4.31 -7.12 5.47
C LYS A 51 -3.48 -7.72 4.36
N ASP A 52 -3.79 -8.96 4.01
CA ASP A 52 -3.29 -9.56 2.80
C ASP A 52 -4.05 -9.00 1.59
N VAL A 53 -3.32 -8.76 0.51
CA VAL A 53 -3.88 -8.50 -0.82
C VAL A 53 -3.64 -9.75 -1.63
N THR A 54 -4.70 -10.48 -1.96
CA THR A 54 -4.63 -11.78 -2.63
C THR A 54 -4.81 -11.68 -4.14
N VAL A 55 -4.57 -12.79 -4.84
CA VAL A 55 -4.95 -12.95 -6.25
C VAL A 55 -6.45 -12.70 -6.44
N SER A 56 -7.29 -13.20 -5.53
CA SER A 56 -8.74 -12.97 -5.59
C SER A 56 -9.08 -11.47 -5.51
N ASP A 57 -8.46 -10.73 -4.60
CA ASP A 57 -8.68 -9.27 -4.47
C ASP A 57 -8.27 -8.52 -5.74
N SER A 58 -7.14 -8.92 -6.34
CA SER A 58 -6.66 -8.33 -7.58
C SER A 58 -7.61 -8.59 -8.76
N LEU A 59 -8.11 -9.82 -8.89
CA LEU A 59 -9.09 -10.18 -9.92
C LEU A 59 -10.41 -9.43 -9.71
N LEU A 60 -10.90 -9.33 -8.48
CA LEU A 60 -12.10 -8.54 -8.15
C LEU A 60 -11.93 -7.06 -8.51
N TYR A 61 -10.76 -6.48 -8.21
CA TYR A 61 -10.45 -5.11 -8.63
C TYR A 61 -10.46 -4.97 -10.16
N LEU A 62 -9.79 -5.88 -10.88
CA LEU A 62 -9.77 -5.86 -12.35
C LEU A 62 -11.16 -6.02 -12.95
N ASP A 63 -12.01 -6.88 -12.40
CA ASP A 63 -13.40 -7.07 -12.83
C ASP A 63 -14.24 -5.81 -12.62
N SER A 64 -14.08 -5.15 -11.47
CA SER A 64 -14.75 -3.87 -11.20
C SER A 64 -14.34 -2.80 -12.23
N LYS A 65 -13.07 -2.78 -12.65
CA LYS A 65 -12.56 -1.85 -13.66
C LYS A 65 -13.02 -2.22 -15.06
N ALA A 66 -13.08 -3.51 -15.38
CA ALA A 66 -13.61 -4.00 -16.66
C ALA A 66 -15.08 -3.59 -16.82
N ALA A 67 -15.90 -3.80 -15.78
CA ALA A 67 -17.30 -3.40 -15.79
C ALA A 67 -17.48 -1.89 -16.04
N GLN A 68 -16.62 -1.04 -15.42
CA GLN A 68 -16.61 0.40 -15.69
C GLN A 68 -16.26 0.72 -17.15
N GLN A 69 -15.28 0.02 -17.75
CA GLN A 69 -14.92 0.24 -19.17
C GLN A 69 -16.04 -0.22 -20.11
N VAL A 70 -16.64 -1.39 -19.84
CA VAL A 70 -17.75 -1.95 -20.63
C VAL A 70 -18.94 -0.99 -20.62
N GLN A 71 -19.32 -0.46 -19.46
CA GLN A 71 -20.42 0.51 -19.37
C GLN A 71 -20.16 1.77 -20.20
N MET A 72 -18.91 2.25 -20.26
CA MET A 72 -18.54 3.41 -21.07
C MET A 72 -18.60 3.10 -22.58
N ILE A 73 -18.14 1.92 -22.98
CA ILE A 73 -18.19 1.41 -24.35
C ILE A 73 -19.65 1.27 -24.81
N GLU A 74 -20.48 0.58 -24.03
CA GLU A 74 -21.91 0.39 -24.32
C GLU A 74 -22.63 1.72 -24.47
N ARG A 75 -22.33 2.70 -23.60
CA ARG A 75 -22.92 4.05 -23.70
C ARG A 75 -22.52 4.76 -25.00
N ALA A 76 -21.27 4.60 -25.45
CA ALA A 76 -20.79 5.18 -26.69
C ALA A 76 -21.38 4.51 -27.94
N GLU A 77 -21.58 3.18 -27.88
CA GLU A 77 -22.10 2.38 -28.98
C GLU A 77 -23.63 2.41 -29.07
N ASN A 78 -24.33 2.80 -28.00
CA ASN A 78 -25.78 2.90 -28.00
C ASN A 78 -26.27 4.00 -28.97
N PRO A 79 -26.98 3.64 -30.05
CA PRO A 79 -27.48 4.61 -31.03
C PRO A 79 -28.57 5.54 -30.47
N ARG A 80 -29.19 5.16 -29.34
CA ARG A 80 -30.24 5.93 -28.65
C ARG A 80 -29.69 6.81 -27.52
N ALA A 81 -28.38 6.81 -27.27
CA ALA A 81 -27.80 7.64 -26.22
C ALA A 81 -27.94 9.13 -26.56
N LEU A 82 -28.61 9.89 -25.69
CA LEU A 82 -28.80 11.33 -25.83
C LEU A 82 -27.48 12.11 -25.75
N VAL A 83 -26.53 11.61 -24.96
CA VAL A 83 -25.19 12.15 -24.82
C VAL A 83 -24.20 11.02 -25.06
N LYS A 84 -23.37 11.17 -26.10
CA LYS A 84 -22.29 10.25 -26.39
C LYS A 84 -21.00 10.70 -25.68
N PRO A 85 -20.20 9.76 -25.15
CA PRO A 85 -18.86 10.06 -24.68
C PRO A 85 -17.99 10.61 -25.81
N LEU A 86 -16.93 11.34 -25.46
CA LEU A 86 -15.93 11.78 -26.42
C LEU A 86 -15.24 10.55 -27.04
N PHE A 87 -14.92 10.62 -28.34
CA PHE A 87 -14.26 9.54 -29.04
C PHE A 87 -12.94 9.09 -28.36
N SER A 88 -12.18 10.03 -27.79
CA SER A 88 -10.96 9.72 -27.04
C SER A 88 -11.22 8.87 -25.80
N ASP A 89 -12.33 9.10 -25.11
CA ASP A 89 -12.66 8.36 -23.89
C ASP A 89 -13.16 6.96 -24.24
N TYR A 90 -13.91 6.83 -25.33
CA TYR A 90 -14.27 5.53 -25.91
C TYR A 90 -13.03 4.72 -26.33
N ALA A 91 -12.10 5.33 -27.07
CA ALA A 91 -10.87 4.66 -27.49
C ALA A 91 -10.04 4.20 -26.28
N LYS A 92 -9.86 5.09 -25.28
CA LYS A 92 -9.22 4.74 -24.01
C LYS A 92 -9.94 3.60 -23.29
N ALA A 93 -11.27 3.58 -23.27
CA ALA A 93 -12.04 2.52 -22.64
C ALA A 93 -11.74 1.15 -23.28
N LYS A 94 -11.68 1.10 -24.61
CA LYS A 94 -11.34 -0.14 -25.34
C LYS A 94 -9.91 -0.60 -25.06
N ASP A 95 -8.96 0.32 -25.06
CA ASP A 95 -7.56 0.00 -24.78
C ASP A 95 -7.36 -0.46 -23.34
N ASN A 96 -8.02 0.20 -22.39
CA ASN A 96 -8.05 -0.21 -20.98
C ASN A 96 -8.66 -1.60 -20.82
N LEU A 97 -9.78 -1.90 -21.49
CA LEU A 97 -10.42 -3.20 -21.39
C LEU A 97 -9.49 -4.32 -21.89
N LYS A 98 -8.83 -4.12 -23.05
CA LYS A 98 -7.81 -5.05 -23.56
C LYS A 98 -6.66 -5.23 -22.59
N TRP A 99 -6.18 -4.15 -21.98
CA TRP A 99 -5.12 -4.21 -20.97
C TRP A 99 -5.57 -5.01 -19.74
N ILE A 100 -6.81 -4.81 -19.26
CA ILE A 100 -7.37 -5.54 -18.13
C ILE A 100 -7.46 -7.03 -18.45
N GLU A 101 -8.00 -7.40 -19.62
CA GLU A 101 -8.09 -8.80 -20.06
C GLU A 101 -6.71 -9.46 -20.09
N LYS A 102 -5.72 -8.78 -20.67
CA LYS A 102 -4.33 -9.25 -20.67
C LYS A 102 -3.78 -9.39 -19.26
N LYS A 103 -4.06 -8.45 -18.36
CA LYS A 103 -3.57 -8.48 -16.98
C LYS A 103 -4.19 -9.62 -16.18
N LYS A 104 -5.48 -9.91 -16.38
CA LYS A 104 -6.16 -11.06 -15.77
C LYS A 104 -5.51 -12.39 -16.15
N MET A 105 -4.98 -12.51 -17.37
CA MET A 105 -4.30 -13.73 -17.82
C MET A 105 -3.02 -14.03 -17.04
N GLU A 106 -2.37 -13.03 -16.42
CA GLU A 106 -1.22 -13.25 -15.55
C GLU A 106 -1.56 -14.03 -14.26
N TYR A 107 -2.86 -14.14 -13.93
CA TYR A 107 -3.36 -14.85 -12.75
C TYR A 107 -4.04 -16.19 -13.06
N LYS A 108 -4.14 -16.59 -14.34
CA LYS A 108 -4.99 -17.71 -14.79
C LYS A 108 -4.77 -19.01 -14.01
N ASP A 109 -3.52 -19.33 -13.70
CA ASP A 109 -3.12 -20.59 -13.05
C ASP A 109 -2.62 -20.39 -11.61
N ARG A 110 -2.88 -19.21 -11.02
CA ARG A 110 -2.45 -18.87 -9.66
C ARG A 110 -3.54 -19.20 -8.64
N ASP A 111 -3.12 -19.54 -7.42
CA ASP A 111 -4.06 -19.83 -6.34
C ASP A 111 -4.78 -18.54 -5.91
N SER A 112 -6.10 -18.61 -5.74
CA SER A 112 -6.91 -17.44 -5.40
C SER A 112 -6.54 -16.80 -4.05
N THR A 113 -5.99 -17.57 -3.12
CA THR A 113 -5.56 -17.14 -1.78
C THR A 113 -4.09 -16.73 -1.73
N GLU A 114 -3.35 -16.85 -2.84
CA GLU A 114 -1.96 -16.44 -2.91
C GLU A 114 -1.82 -14.95 -2.57
N VAL A 115 -0.98 -14.66 -1.57
CA VAL A 115 -0.72 -13.29 -1.11
C VAL A 115 0.24 -12.60 -2.08
N LEU A 116 -0.24 -11.53 -2.70
CA LEU A 116 0.52 -10.70 -3.65
C LEU A 116 1.22 -9.52 -2.96
N ALA A 117 0.63 -9.02 -1.89
CA ALA A 117 1.12 -7.89 -1.12
C ALA A 117 0.51 -7.90 0.27
N LYS A 118 1.06 -7.09 1.17
CA LYS A 118 0.47 -6.78 2.46
C LYS A 118 0.20 -5.29 2.58
N LEU A 119 -1.00 -4.96 3.02
CA LEU A 119 -1.43 -3.60 3.29
C LEU A 119 -1.32 -3.35 4.80
N LEU A 120 -0.37 -2.51 5.21
CA LEU A 120 -0.05 -2.24 6.60
C LEU A 120 -0.45 -0.82 6.97
N LYS A 121 -1.40 -0.67 7.89
CA LYS A 121 -1.81 0.61 8.43
C LYS A 121 -1.15 0.83 9.77
N CYS A 122 -0.45 1.95 9.93
CA CYS A 122 0.25 2.26 11.16
C CYS A 122 0.22 3.75 11.50
N LYS A 123 0.41 4.03 12.79
CA LYS A 123 0.77 5.34 13.31
C LYS A 123 2.28 5.42 13.43
N TYR A 124 2.88 6.50 12.95
CA TYR A 124 4.32 6.72 12.96
C TYR A 124 4.67 8.18 13.22
N ALA A 125 5.90 8.43 13.67
CA ALA A 125 6.48 9.76 13.81
C ALA A 125 7.69 9.95 12.88
N ILE A 126 7.88 11.19 12.46
CA ILE A 126 9.08 11.67 11.78
C ILE A 126 9.49 13.03 12.35
N VAL A 127 10.79 13.34 12.29
CA VAL A 127 11.39 14.63 12.63
C VAL A 127 12.22 15.10 11.43
N PRO A 128 11.61 15.80 10.46
CA PRO A 128 12.34 16.28 9.30
C PRO A 128 13.49 17.22 9.72
N PRO A 129 14.71 17.08 9.15
CA PRO A 129 15.86 17.91 9.53
C PRO A 129 15.63 19.42 9.36
N SER A 130 14.80 19.80 8.38
CA SER A 130 14.43 21.18 8.08
C SER A 130 13.51 21.80 9.15
N LEU A 131 12.58 21.02 9.70
CA LEU A 131 11.57 21.51 10.64
C LEU A 131 11.96 21.25 12.10
N LYS A 132 12.77 20.21 12.38
CA LYS A 132 13.19 19.78 13.73
C LYS A 132 12.05 19.57 14.73
N ALA A 133 10.83 19.40 14.24
CA ALA A 133 9.63 19.18 15.02
C ALA A 133 9.09 17.77 14.76
N ARG A 134 8.71 17.05 15.82
CA ARG A 134 8.08 15.73 15.73
C ARG A 134 6.71 15.86 15.10
N GLN A 135 6.46 15.05 14.08
CA GLN A 135 5.20 14.98 13.36
C GLN A 135 4.66 13.56 13.43
N GLU A 136 3.50 13.39 14.05
CA GLU A 136 2.79 12.12 14.04
C GLU A 136 1.84 12.05 12.84
N ARG A 137 1.79 10.87 12.22
CA ARG A 137 1.01 10.59 11.02
C ARG A 137 0.39 9.20 11.14
N VAL A 138 -0.72 9.01 10.43
CA VAL A 138 -1.27 7.69 10.13
C VAL A 138 -1.06 7.46 8.65
N GLY A 139 -0.48 6.32 8.31
CA GLY A 139 -0.23 5.91 6.92
C GLY A 139 -0.71 4.49 6.69
N GLU A 140 -1.00 4.20 5.44
CA GLU A 140 -1.28 2.86 4.96
C GLU A 140 -0.29 2.57 3.84
N PHE A 141 0.47 1.48 3.98
CA PHE A 141 1.61 1.16 3.14
C PHE A 141 1.39 -0.19 2.46
N LEU A 142 1.76 -0.28 1.19
CA LEU A 142 1.73 -1.52 0.43
C LEU A 142 3.13 -2.12 0.44
N LEU A 143 3.27 -3.30 1.03
CA LEU A 143 4.52 -4.04 1.15
C LEU A 143 4.48 -5.32 0.31
N ALA A 144 5.66 -5.80 -0.05
CA ALA A 144 5.84 -7.15 -0.56
C ALA A 144 5.31 -8.21 0.43
N PRO A 145 4.96 -9.43 -0.02
CA PRO A 145 4.43 -10.48 0.86
C PRO A 145 5.35 -10.84 2.02
N ASP A 146 6.66 -10.75 1.82
CA ASP A 146 7.69 -10.99 2.85
C ASP A 146 7.91 -9.81 3.79
N MET A 147 7.19 -8.70 3.60
CA MET A 147 7.30 -7.45 4.35
C MET A 147 8.66 -6.74 4.29
N LYS A 148 9.63 -7.20 3.49
CA LYS A 148 10.99 -6.64 3.45
C LYS A 148 11.10 -5.39 2.57
N THR A 149 10.15 -5.22 1.66
CA THR A 149 10.13 -4.11 0.70
C THR A 149 8.80 -3.37 0.79
N CYS A 150 8.84 -2.05 0.93
CA CYS A 150 7.67 -1.19 0.79
C CYS A 150 7.62 -0.65 -0.65
N TRP A 151 6.50 -0.86 -1.33
CA TRP A 151 6.29 -0.40 -2.70
C TRP A 151 5.66 0.99 -2.76
N GLY A 152 4.98 1.41 -1.69
CA GLY A 152 4.34 2.71 -1.68
C GLY A 152 3.48 2.97 -0.46
N ARG A 153 3.16 4.24 -0.27
CA ARG A 153 2.08 4.69 0.60
C ARG A 153 0.80 4.86 -0.20
N MET A 154 -0.29 4.28 0.27
CA MET A 154 -1.62 4.48 -0.30
C MET A 154 -2.06 5.93 -0.12
N LYS A 155 -2.66 6.51 -1.16
CA LYS A 155 -3.31 7.82 -1.05
C LYS A 155 -4.56 7.65 -0.20
N ALA A 156 -4.79 8.57 0.75
CA ALA A 156 -6.05 8.64 1.45
C ALA A 156 -7.17 8.78 0.41
N THR A 157 -8.07 7.80 0.35
CA THR A 157 -9.30 7.92 -0.42
C THR A 157 -10.20 8.87 0.35
N THR A 158 -10.29 10.12 -0.10
CA THR A 158 -11.36 11.02 0.35
C THR A 158 -12.67 10.36 -0.07
N LYS A 159 -13.44 9.88 0.92
CA LYS A 159 -14.79 9.37 0.70
C LYS A 159 -15.73 10.53 0.36
#